data_AF-R5THB8-F1
#
_entry.id   AF-R5THB8-F1
#
_cell.length_a   1.000
_cell.length_b   1.000
_cell.length_c   1.000
_cell.angle_alpha   90.00
_cell.angle_beta   90.00
_cell.angle_gamma   90.00
#
_symmetry.space_group_name_H-M   'P 1'
#
loop_
_entity.id
_entity.type
_entity.pdbx_description
1 polymer ?
#
loop_
_entity_poly.entity_id
_entity_poly.type
_entity_poly.pdbx_seq_one_letter_code
_entity_poly.pdbx_strand_id
1 'polypeptide(L)'
;MKIKWKYCPFSIHDTDYLQFWLEDCSKQGLFLSGSGFVGPFARFYTASPKAMRYRVISALPKTSDDNQMVQMIHDSGWKSICSVGTADIYASTNSTAPEPHSDPDIERIDLKRMAVRKIIGLLLLFLIGPGSHILQLNSSIMAGSVSSYYLFDISCFILLLLAYIILIALTVYGWHIQNKHLTEYVEPNYEETKKYGRNKNSFRFMVCTIIVILIVQSIIRAL
;
A
#
# COMPACT_ATOMS: atom_id res chain seq x y z
N MET A 1 21.84 -8.42 19.52
CA MET A 1 20.64 -8.50 18.66
C MET A 1 20.92 -7.71 17.39
N LYS A 2 21.01 -8.36 16.23
CA LYS A 2 21.36 -7.70 14.96
C LYS A 2 20.09 -7.18 14.29
N ILE A 3 20.12 -5.94 13.82
CA ILE A 3 19.00 -5.29 13.13
C ILE A 3 19.14 -5.50 11.62
N LYS A 4 18.04 -5.76 10.93
CA LYS A 4 17.96 -5.87 9.46
C LYS A 4 16.75 -5.11 8.95
N TRP A 5 16.92 -4.36 7.87
CA TRP A 5 15.82 -3.70 7.17
C TRP A 5 15.42 -4.53 5.95
N LYS A 6 14.11 -4.64 5.70
CA LYS A 6 13.57 -5.31 4.50
C LYS A 6 12.46 -4.46 3.91
N TYR A 7 12.50 -4.27 2.60
CA TYR A 7 11.44 -3.60 1.87
C TYR A 7 10.16 -4.45 1.90
N CYS A 8 9.05 -3.82 2.27
CA CYS A 8 7.71 -4.37 2.28
C CYS A 8 6.91 -3.81 1.09
N PRO A 9 6.43 -4.68 0.18
CA PRO A 9 5.61 -4.22 -0.94
C PRO A 9 4.17 -3.89 -0.51
N PHE A 10 3.74 -4.35 0.66
CA PHE A 10 2.38 -4.24 1.17
C PHE A 10 2.21 -2.98 2.02
N SER A 11 0.99 -2.45 2.05
CA SER A 11 0.58 -1.42 3.02
C SER A 11 -0.06 -2.06 4.24
N ILE A 12 -0.20 -1.31 5.34
CA ILE A 12 -0.94 -1.74 6.55
C ILE A 12 -2.39 -2.16 6.28
N HIS A 13 -2.89 -1.78 5.11
CA HIS A 13 -4.23 -2.00 4.63
C HIS A 13 -4.38 -3.23 3.74
N ASP A 14 -3.27 -3.84 3.36
CA ASP A 14 -3.24 -5.12 2.66
C ASP A 14 -3.10 -6.22 3.73
N THR A 15 -4.04 -6.24 4.68
CA THR A 15 -3.97 -6.93 5.98
C THR A 15 -3.45 -8.36 5.85
N ASP A 16 -4.16 -9.22 5.14
CA ASP A 16 -3.78 -10.63 4.99
C ASP A 16 -2.39 -10.79 4.36
N TYR A 17 -2.12 -10.08 3.26
CA TYR A 17 -0.84 -10.15 2.57
C TYR A 17 0.33 -9.68 3.44
N LEU A 18 0.11 -8.64 4.23
CA LEU A 18 1.09 -8.15 5.18
C LEU A 18 1.34 -9.17 6.29
N GLN A 19 0.29 -9.79 6.83
CA GLN A 19 0.39 -10.86 7.82
C GLN A 19 1.21 -12.02 7.25
N PHE A 20 0.80 -12.60 6.12
CA PHE A 20 1.53 -13.70 5.47
C PHE A 20 3.00 -13.36 5.19
N TRP A 21 3.28 -12.13 4.76
CA TRP A 21 4.65 -11.70 4.53
C TRP A 21 5.49 -11.62 5.80
N LEU A 22 4.92 -11.15 6.92
CA LEU A 22 5.59 -11.13 8.22
C LEU A 22 5.80 -12.55 8.77
N GLU A 23 4.83 -13.44 8.59
CA GLU A 23 4.93 -14.85 8.97
C GLU A 23 6.04 -15.56 8.18
N ASP A 24 6.14 -15.34 6.86
CA ASP A 24 7.24 -15.85 6.03
C ASP A 24 8.61 -15.30 6.48
N CYS A 25 8.67 -14.02 6.85
CA CYS A 25 9.87 -13.43 7.42
C CYS A 25 10.28 -14.12 8.73
N SER A 26 9.32 -14.44 9.61
CA SER A 26 9.61 -15.11 10.89
C SER A 26 10.19 -16.52 10.71
N LYS A 27 9.70 -17.26 9.70
CA LYS A 27 10.25 -18.57 9.29
C LYS A 27 11.70 -18.48 8.80
N GLN A 28 12.16 -17.29 8.42
CA GLN A 28 13.55 -17.01 8.04
C GLN A 28 14.38 -16.39 9.18
N GLY A 29 13.83 -16.32 10.40
CA GLY A 29 14.48 -15.72 11.57
C GLY A 29 14.42 -14.20 11.61
N LEU A 30 13.53 -13.57 10.85
CA LEU A 30 13.30 -12.12 10.84
C LEU A 30 12.02 -11.78 11.61
N PHE A 31 12.17 -11.13 12.75
CA PHE A 31 11.06 -10.76 13.63
C PHE A 31 10.86 -9.26 13.67
N LEU A 32 9.62 -8.80 13.51
CA LEU A 32 9.32 -7.37 13.42
C LEU A 32 9.73 -6.69 14.74
N SER A 33 10.47 -5.59 14.63
CA SER A 33 10.90 -4.78 15.77
C SER A 33 9.76 -3.88 16.24
N GLY A 34 9.77 -3.48 17.52
CA GLY A 34 8.75 -2.57 18.06
C GLY A 34 8.74 -1.16 17.42
N SER A 35 9.81 -0.77 16.73
CA SER A 35 9.79 0.44 15.90
C SER A 35 9.02 0.27 14.58
N GLY A 36 8.58 -0.94 14.25
CA GLY A 36 7.75 -1.24 13.10
C GLY A 36 8.38 -0.85 11.75
N PHE A 37 7.76 0.11 11.09
CA PHE A 37 8.02 0.49 9.70
C PHE A 37 8.50 1.94 9.62
N VAL A 38 9.43 2.20 8.69
CA VAL A 38 9.81 3.54 8.25
C VAL A 38 9.58 3.61 6.74
N GLY A 39 8.52 4.31 6.34
CA GLY A 39 8.05 4.28 4.96
C GLY A 39 7.75 2.85 4.50
N PRO A 40 8.28 2.39 3.35
CA PRO A 40 8.06 1.03 2.87
C PRO A 40 9.03 0.00 3.49
N PHE A 41 9.89 0.39 4.44
CA PHE A 41 10.88 -0.51 5.02
C PHE A 41 10.49 -0.96 6.41
N ALA A 42 10.37 -2.27 6.60
CA ALA A 42 10.16 -2.88 7.90
C ALA A 42 11.50 -3.13 8.61
N ARG A 43 11.55 -2.80 9.90
CA ARG A 43 12.71 -3.05 10.76
C ARG A 43 12.54 -4.38 11.47
N PHE A 44 13.50 -5.28 11.26
CA PHE A 44 13.53 -6.59 11.89
C PHE A 44 14.71 -6.72 12.85
N TYR A 45 14.55 -7.57 13.85
CA TYR A 45 15.67 -8.19 14.53
C TYR A 45 15.84 -9.63 14.08
N THR A 46 17.08 -10.09 14.06
CA THR A 46 17.41 -11.47 13.67
C THR A 46 17.50 -12.36 14.90
N ALA A 47 16.82 -13.49 14.88
CA ALA A 47 16.97 -14.57 15.85
C ALA A 47 16.85 -15.94 15.15
N SER A 48 16.86 -17.04 15.90
CA SER A 48 16.66 -18.37 15.32
C SER A 48 15.31 -18.44 14.59
N PRO A 49 15.27 -19.02 13.37
CA PRO A 49 14.03 -19.23 12.62
C PRO A 49 12.92 -19.84 13.49
N LYS A 50 11.76 -19.20 13.50
CA LYS A 50 10.59 -19.67 14.23
C LYS A 50 9.32 -19.16 13.56
N ALA A 51 8.36 -20.05 13.36
CA ALA A 51 7.04 -19.66 12.90
C ALA A 51 6.35 -18.79 13.98
N MET A 52 5.96 -17.58 13.60
CA MET A 52 5.04 -16.73 14.36
C MET A 52 3.81 -16.47 13.53
N ARG A 53 2.67 -16.28 14.20
CA ARG A 53 1.45 -15.73 13.61
C ARG A 53 1.44 -14.23 13.80
N TYR A 54 1.05 -13.48 12.78
CA TYR A 54 0.91 -12.03 12.84
C TYR A 54 -0.52 -11.61 12.55
N ARG A 55 -1.05 -10.65 13.30
CA ARG A 55 -2.36 -10.05 13.03
C ARG A 55 -2.24 -8.55 12.98
N VAL A 56 -2.84 -7.97 11.95
CA VAL A 56 -2.92 -6.52 11.75
C VAL A 56 -4.38 -6.16 12.00
N ILE A 57 -4.60 -5.37 13.04
CA ILE A 57 -5.93 -4.96 13.49
C ILE A 57 -6.03 -3.46 13.28
N SER A 58 -7.14 -2.97 12.75
CA SER A 58 -7.39 -1.53 12.67
C SER A 58 -7.35 -0.94 14.07
N ALA A 59 -6.52 0.09 14.25
CA ALA A 59 -6.35 0.75 15.55
C ALA A 59 -7.71 1.28 16.01
N LEU A 60 -8.12 0.86 17.21
CA LEU A 60 -9.37 1.28 17.80
C LEU A 60 -9.33 2.79 18.09
N PRO A 61 -10.49 3.48 18.11
CA PRO A 61 -10.55 4.84 18.60
C PRO A 61 -10.12 4.86 20.07
N LYS A 62 -9.05 5.61 20.39
CA LYS A 62 -8.46 5.67 21.74
C LYS A 62 -9.47 6.13 22.80
N THR A 63 -10.13 5.17 23.44
CA THR A 63 -11.08 5.36 24.54
C THR A 63 -10.67 4.56 25.79
N SER A 64 -11.39 4.70 26.89
CA SER A 64 -11.13 3.94 28.13
C SER A 64 -11.31 2.42 27.96
N ASP A 65 -12.13 1.98 26.99
CA ASP A 65 -12.40 0.57 26.70
C ASP A 65 -11.25 -0.12 25.94
N ASP A 66 -10.34 0.66 25.35
CA ASP A 66 -9.19 0.17 24.59
C ASP A 66 -8.23 -0.64 25.46
N ASN A 67 -8.01 -0.20 26.70
CA ASN A 67 -7.12 -0.91 27.63
C ASN A 67 -7.68 -2.30 27.97
N GLN A 68 -9.01 -2.43 28.05
CA GLN A 68 -9.64 -3.73 28.27
C GLN A 68 -9.50 -4.62 27.04
N MET A 69 -9.71 -4.09 25.84
CA MET A 69 -9.57 -4.88 24.61
C MET A 69 -8.12 -5.31 24.36
N VAL A 70 -7.15 -4.42 24.58
CA VAL A 70 -5.71 -4.76 24.49
C VAL A 70 -5.35 -5.83 25.52
N GLN A 71 -5.88 -5.74 26.74
CA GLN A 71 -5.66 -6.75 27.77
C GLN A 71 -6.28 -8.09 27.38
N MET A 72 -7.50 -8.12 26.83
CA MET A 72 -8.13 -9.35 26.33
C MET A 72 -7.32 -10.00 25.20
N ILE A 73 -6.80 -9.20 24.25
CA ILE A 73 -5.92 -9.69 23.18
C ILE A 73 -4.62 -10.26 23.79
N HIS A 74 -4.05 -9.59 24.79
CA HIS A 74 -2.87 -10.08 25.49
C HIS A 74 -3.13 -11.41 26.22
N ASP A 75 -4.24 -11.51 26.94
CA ASP A 75 -4.63 -12.69 27.72
C ASP A 75 -4.94 -13.91 26.83
N SER A 76 -5.37 -13.67 25.58
CA SER A 76 -5.52 -14.72 24.57
C SER A 76 -4.19 -15.20 23.93
N GLY A 77 -3.06 -14.65 24.38
CA GLY A 77 -1.71 -15.08 24.00
C GLY A 77 -1.10 -14.30 22.84
N TRP A 78 -1.61 -13.10 22.53
CA TRP A 78 -1.05 -12.22 21.52
C TRP A 78 -0.22 -11.10 22.15
N LYS A 79 0.96 -10.85 21.59
CA LYS A 79 1.82 -9.76 22.03
C LYS A 79 1.73 -8.58 21.07
N SER A 80 1.45 -7.39 21.58
CA SER A 80 1.56 -6.16 20.80
C SER A 80 3.02 -5.92 20.41
N ILE A 81 3.26 -5.71 19.11
CA ILE A 81 4.59 -5.47 18.55
C ILE A 81 4.78 -3.98 18.30
N CYS A 82 3.92 -3.38 17.47
CA CYS A 82 4.00 -1.97 17.13
C CYS A 82 2.67 -1.44 16.58
N SER A 83 2.48 -0.13 16.69
CA SER A 83 1.42 0.62 16.03
C SER A 83 1.98 1.37 14.82
N VAL A 84 1.32 1.28 13.66
CA VAL A 84 1.72 1.95 12.42
C VAL A 84 0.50 2.58 11.75
N GLY A 85 0.47 3.91 11.71
CA GLY A 85 -0.65 4.65 11.12
C GLY A 85 -1.95 4.38 11.87
N THR A 86 -2.91 3.74 11.20
CA THR A 86 -4.22 3.38 11.75
C THR A 86 -4.34 1.89 12.06
N ALA A 87 -3.22 1.20 12.29
CA ALA A 87 -3.21 -0.24 12.53
C ALA A 87 -2.24 -0.63 13.66
N ASP A 88 -2.64 -1.63 14.44
CA ASP A 88 -1.83 -2.28 15.46
C ASP A 88 -1.44 -3.69 15.01
N ILE A 89 -0.16 -4.03 15.18
CA ILE A 89 0.40 -5.31 14.78
C ILE A 89 0.68 -6.14 16.02
N TYR A 90 0.04 -7.30 16.09
CA TYR A 90 0.20 -8.30 17.14
C TYR A 90 0.90 -9.54 16.58
N ALA A 91 1.61 -10.25 17.45
CA ALA A 91 2.21 -11.53 17.10
C ALA A 91 2.06 -12.56 18.21
N SER A 92 1.92 -13.83 17.82
CA SER A 92 1.88 -14.96 18.75
C SER A 92 2.80 -16.08 18.28
N THR A 93 3.43 -16.76 19.24
CA THR A 93 4.13 -18.02 18.98
C THR A 93 3.22 -19.24 19.20
N ASN A 94 2.02 -19.04 19.73
CA ASN A 94 1.06 -20.10 19.97
C ASN A 94 0.20 -20.31 18.71
N SER A 95 0.36 -21.47 18.07
CA SER A 95 -0.42 -21.84 16.89
C SER A 95 -1.92 -22.02 17.20
N THR A 96 -2.28 -22.27 18.45
CA THR A 96 -3.67 -22.46 18.89
C THR A 96 -4.27 -21.24 19.59
N ALA A 97 -3.55 -20.10 19.63
CA ALA A 97 -4.11 -18.87 20.19
C ALA A 97 -5.41 -18.50 19.45
N PRO A 98 -6.50 -18.19 20.17
CA PRO A 98 -7.73 -17.70 19.57
C PRO A 98 -7.49 -16.50 18.67
N GLU A 99 -8.22 -16.39 17.56
CA GLU A 99 -8.09 -15.23 16.68
C GLU A 99 -8.54 -13.96 17.41
N PRO A 100 -7.75 -12.89 17.42
CA PRO A 100 -8.17 -11.62 17.99
C PRO A 100 -9.23 -11.06 17.04
N HIS A 101 -10.49 -11.11 17.47
CA HIS A 101 -11.63 -10.72 16.65
C HIS A 101 -11.49 -9.25 16.18
N SER A 102 -11.34 -9.07 14.87
CA SER A 102 -11.70 -7.83 14.19
C SER A 102 -13.02 -8.09 13.47
N ASP A 103 -14.02 -7.25 13.71
CA ASP A 103 -15.31 -7.36 13.05
C ASP A 103 -15.12 -7.25 11.52
N PRO A 104 -15.56 -8.24 10.72
CA PRO A 104 -15.47 -8.21 9.26
C PRO A 104 -16.10 -6.94 8.63
N ASP A 105 -17.07 -6.34 9.31
CA ASP A 105 -17.71 -5.11 8.85
C ASP A 105 -16.81 -3.89 9.01
N ILE A 106 -15.96 -3.85 10.04
CA ILE A 106 -14.95 -2.79 10.22
C ILE A 106 -13.91 -2.87 9.09
N GLU A 107 -13.45 -4.08 8.75
CA GLU A 107 -12.50 -4.29 7.67
C GLU A 107 -13.07 -3.85 6.30
N ARG A 108 -14.34 -4.18 6.03
CA ARG A 108 -15.05 -3.73 4.82
C ARG A 108 -15.19 -2.20 4.76
N ILE A 109 -15.47 -1.54 5.89
CA ILE A 109 -15.57 -0.08 5.95
C ILE A 109 -14.23 0.57 5.62
N ASP A 110 -13.14 0.06 6.17
CA ASP A 110 -11.80 0.58 5.91
C ASP A 110 -11.40 0.39 4.43
N LEU A 111 -11.69 -0.77 3.85
CA LEU A 111 -11.45 -1.03 2.43
C LEU A 111 -12.20 -0.09 1.50
N LYS A 112 -13.48 0.21 1.80
CA LYS A 112 -14.27 1.21 1.06
C LYS A 112 -13.66 2.61 1.18
N ARG A 113 -13.31 3.05 2.39
CA ARG A 113 -12.69 4.38 2.61
C ARG A 113 -11.40 4.53 1.81
N MET A 114 -10.60 3.48 1.74
CA MET A 114 -9.37 3.48 0.95
C MET A 114 -9.60 3.49 -0.54
N ALA A 115 -10.63 2.79 -1.03
CA ALA A 115 -11.03 2.85 -2.44
C ALA A 115 -11.29 4.31 -2.84
N VAL A 116 -12.06 5.03 -2.04
CA VAL A 116 -12.37 6.45 -2.27
C VAL A 116 -11.09 7.28 -2.28
N ARG A 117 -10.19 7.09 -1.31
CA ARG A 117 -8.89 7.80 -1.29
C ARG A 117 -8.04 7.51 -2.52
N LYS A 118 -8.01 6.26 -3.00
CA LYS A 118 -7.29 5.87 -4.23
C LYS A 118 -7.91 6.53 -5.46
N ILE A 119 -9.24 6.55 -5.58
CA ILE A 119 -9.96 7.22 -6.67
C ILE A 119 -9.63 8.72 -6.69
N ILE A 120 -9.72 9.39 -5.53
CA ILE A 120 -9.35 10.80 -5.41
C ILE A 120 -7.88 11.02 -5.83
N GLY A 121 -6.97 10.17 -5.38
CA GLY A 121 -5.56 10.24 -5.77
C GLY A 121 -5.34 10.08 -7.28
N LEU A 122 -6.05 9.14 -7.93
CA LEU A 122 -6.02 8.97 -9.38
C LEU A 122 -6.56 10.20 -10.12
N LEU A 123 -7.67 10.79 -9.65
CA LEU A 123 -8.22 12.01 -10.21
C LEU A 123 -7.24 13.19 -10.11
N LEU A 124 -6.60 13.38 -8.95
CA LEU A 124 -5.59 14.43 -8.78
C LEU A 124 -4.36 14.20 -9.67
N LEU A 125 -3.88 12.97 -9.77
CA LEU A 125 -2.79 12.60 -10.68
C LEU A 125 -3.15 12.83 -12.14
N PHE A 126 -4.40 12.57 -12.52
CA PHE A 126 -4.89 12.88 -13.86
C PHE A 126 -4.87 14.38 -14.12
N LEU A 127 -5.42 15.19 -13.21
CA LEU A 127 -5.50 16.64 -13.36
C LEU A 127 -4.12 17.29 -13.51
N ILE A 128 -3.14 16.83 -12.72
CA ILE A 128 -1.77 17.36 -12.77
C ILE A 128 -1.01 16.81 -13.99
N GLY A 129 -1.22 15.54 -14.35
CA GLY A 129 -0.59 14.87 -15.48
C GLY A 129 -1.36 15.09 -16.79
N PRO A 130 -1.98 14.05 -17.38
CA PRO A 130 -2.64 14.16 -18.70
C PRO A 130 -3.64 15.32 -18.82
N GLY A 131 -4.41 15.61 -17.77
CA GLY A 131 -5.42 16.67 -17.76
C GLY A 131 -4.83 18.07 -17.97
N SER A 132 -3.67 18.36 -17.39
CA SER A 132 -3.00 19.66 -17.56
C SER A 132 -2.54 19.87 -19.01
N HIS A 133 -2.13 18.81 -19.70
CA HIS A 133 -1.75 18.86 -21.12
C HIS A 133 -2.95 19.09 -22.03
N ILE A 134 -4.11 18.51 -21.73
CA ILE A 134 -5.35 18.75 -22.48
C ILE A 134 -5.70 20.25 -22.42
N LEU A 135 -5.62 20.86 -21.23
CA LEU A 135 -5.86 22.29 -21.06
C LEU A 135 -4.86 23.15 -21.84
N GLN A 136 -3.57 22.80 -21.79
CA GLN A 136 -2.52 23.53 -22.51
C GLN A 136 -2.69 23.44 -24.03
N LEU A 137 -3.00 22.26 -24.57
CA LEU A 137 -3.26 22.06 -26.00
C LEU A 137 -4.47 22.88 -26.46
N ASN A 138 -5.57 22.85 -25.71
CA ASN A 138 -6.76 23.64 -26.02
C ASN A 138 -6.46 25.15 -26.03
N SER A 139 -5.69 25.64 -25.04
CA SER A 139 -5.30 27.06 -24.98
C SER A 139 -4.42 27.48 -26.16
N SER A 140 -3.50 26.61 -26.60
CA SER A 140 -2.60 26.87 -27.72
C SER A 140 -3.35 26.96 -29.05
N ILE A 141 -4.35 26.09 -29.25
CA ILE A 141 -5.24 26.10 -30.43
C ILE A 141 -6.06 27.40 -30.45
N MET A 142 -6.64 27.79 -29.31
CA MET A 142 -7.45 29.02 -29.21
C MET A 142 -6.62 30.29 -29.45
N ALA A 143 -5.37 30.32 -28.99
CA ALA A 143 -4.46 31.46 -29.14
C ALA A 143 -3.75 31.51 -30.50
N GLY A 144 -3.83 30.45 -31.32
CA GLY A 144 -3.13 30.36 -32.60
C GLY A 144 -1.60 30.31 -32.48
N SER A 145 -1.08 30.03 -31.28
CA SER A 145 0.36 30.02 -30.99
C SER A 145 0.82 28.60 -30.69
N VAL A 146 1.73 28.07 -31.51
CA VAL A 146 2.37 26.77 -31.27
C VAL A 146 3.71 27.00 -30.58
N SER A 147 3.88 26.41 -29.39
CA SER A 147 5.14 26.42 -28.64
C SER A 147 6.26 25.73 -29.44
N SER A 148 7.50 26.22 -29.30
CA SER A 148 8.70 25.54 -29.84
C SER A 148 8.88 24.11 -29.29
N TYR A 149 8.25 23.81 -28.16
CA TYR A 149 8.30 22.50 -27.49
C TYR A 149 7.11 21.58 -27.82
N TYR A 150 6.29 21.89 -28.83
CA TYR A 150 5.03 21.20 -29.10
C TYR A 150 5.14 19.68 -29.29
N LEU A 151 6.13 19.21 -30.08
CA LEU A 151 6.35 17.77 -30.29
C LEU A 151 6.79 17.04 -29.02
N PHE A 152 7.59 17.72 -28.19
CA PHE A 152 8.02 17.20 -26.91
C PHE A 152 6.83 17.08 -25.94
N ASP A 153 5.98 18.11 -25.87
CA ASP A 153 4.78 18.10 -25.02
C ASP A 153 3.75 17.04 -25.43
N ILE A 154 3.56 16.79 -26.73
CA ILE A 154 2.73 15.67 -27.22
C ILE A 154 3.34 14.34 -26.79
N SER A 155 4.66 14.17 -26.93
CA SER A 155 5.34 12.94 -26.53
C SER A 155 5.18 12.66 -25.03
N CYS A 156 5.38 13.68 -24.20
CA CYS A 156 5.13 13.61 -22.75
C CYS A 156 3.67 13.28 -22.44
N PHE A 157 2.71 13.91 -23.14
CA PHE A 157 1.28 13.62 -22.96
C PHE A 157 0.95 12.16 -23.24
N ILE A 158 1.45 11.60 -24.36
CA ILE A 158 1.22 10.19 -24.72
C ILE A 158 1.81 9.26 -23.64
N LEU A 159 3.03 9.52 -23.19
CA LEU A 159 3.67 8.71 -22.14
C LEU A 159 2.91 8.79 -20.80
N LEU A 160 2.47 9.99 -20.40
CA LEU A 160 1.67 10.19 -19.21
C LEU A 160 0.31 9.48 -19.30
N LEU A 161 -0.34 9.53 -20.47
CA LEU A 161 -1.62 8.87 -20.70
C LEU A 161 -1.48 7.35 -20.62
N LEU A 162 -0.46 6.78 -21.30
CA LEU A 162 -0.17 5.34 -21.21
C LEU A 162 0.15 4.91 -19.78
N ALA A 163 0.98 5.68 -19.08
CA ALA A 163 1.33 5.39 -17.69
C ALA A 163 0.09 5.45 -16.77
N TYR A 164 -0.80 6.41 -17.00
CA TYR A 164 -2.04 6.56 -16.26
C TYR A 164 -3.03 5.41 -16.52
N ILE A 165 -3.18 4.96 -17.76
CA ILE A 165 -4.01 3.79 -18.11
C ILE A 165 -3.52 2.53 -17.39
N ILE A 166 -2.20 2.29 -17.41
CA ILE A 166 -1.60 1.17 -16.68
C ILE A 166 -1.84 1.31 -15.18
N LEU A 167 -1.72 2.52 -14.62
CA LEU A 167 -1.97 2.78 -13.20
C LEU A 167 -3.42 2.47 -12.80
N ILE A 168 -4.40 2.82 -13.64
CA ILE A 168 -5.81 2.43 -13.45
C ILE A 168 -5.94 0.91 -13.47
N ALA A 169 -5.37 0.24 -14.48
CA ALA A 169 -5.46 -1.21 -14.61
C ALA A 169 -4.88 -1.94 -13.39
N LEU A 170 -3.73 -1.48 -12.86
CA LEU A 170 -3.12 -2.02 -11.64
C LEU A 170 -4.01 -1.80 -10.42
N THR A 171 -4.67 -0.63 -10.31
CA THR A 171 -5.57 -0.31 -9.21
C THR A 171 -6.83 -1.17 -9.24
N VAL A 172 -7.44 -1.35 -10.41
CA VAL A 172 -8.62 -2.20 -10.62
C VAL A 172 -8.29 -3.66 -10.30
N TYR A 173 -7.14 -4.14 -10.77
CA TYR A 173 -6.66 -5.48 -10.44
C TYR A 173 -6.50 -5.66 -8.92
N GLY A 174 -5.86 -4.69 -8.26
CA GLY A 174 -5.66 -4.72 -6.82
C GLY A 174 -6.97 -4.72 -6.04
N TRP A 175 -7.96 -3.95 -6.50
CA TRP A 175 -9.31 -3.92 -5.94
C TRP A 175 -10.04 -5.25 -6.10
N HIS A 176 -10.02 -5.82 -7.31
CA HIS A 176 -10.70 -7.08 -7.60
C HIS A 176 -10.20 -8.20 -6.69
N ILE A 177 -8.87 -8.26 -6.48
CA ILE A 177 -8.26 -9.22 -5.57
C ILE A 177 -8.71 -9.02 -4.13
N GLN A 178 -8.59 -7.80 -3.59
CA GLN A 178 -9.00 -7.52 -2.21
C GLN A 178 -10.48 -7.85 -1.99
N ASN A 179 -11.33 -7.48 -2.93
CA ASN A 179 -12.77 -7.71 -2.82
C ASN A 179 -13.11 -9.22 -2.88
N LYS A 180 -12.41 -10.00 -3.71
CA LYS A 180 -12.58 -11.46 -3.76
C LYS A 180 -12.28 -12.11 -2.41
N HIS A 181 -11.19 -11.72 -1.76
CA HIS A 181 -10.82 -12.26 -0.44
C HIS A 181 -11.86 -11.92 0.64
N LEU A 182 -12.41 -10.70 0.63
CA LEU A 182 -13.47 -10.30 1.55
C LEU A 182 -14.80 -11.05 1.33
N THR A 183 -15.13 -11.38 0.08
CA THR A 183 -16.40 -12.05 -0.24
C THR A 183 -16.34 -13.55 0.00
N GLU A 184 -15.20 -14.17 -0.32
CA GLU A 184 -15.05 -15.63 -0.24
C GLU A 184 -14.42 -16.09 1.09
N TYR A 185 -13.90 -15.18 1.92
CA TYR A 185 -13.13 -15.48 3.15
C TYR A 185 -12.02 -16.51 2.91
N VAL A 186 -11.39 -16.45 1.74
CA VAL A 186 -10.29 -17.35 1.36
C VAL A 186 -8.97 -16.71 1.75
N GLU A 187 -8.22 -17.35 2.63
CA GLU A 187 -6.86 -16.93 2.97
C GLU A 187 -5.97 -16.95 1.71
N PRO A 188 -5.24 -15.86 1.41
CA PRO A 188 -4.36 -15.82 0.25
C PRO A 188 -3.20 -16.80 0.42
N ASN A 189 -2.88 -17.51 -0.66
CA ASN A 189 -1.70 -18.39 -0.67
C ASN A 189 -0.40 -17.60 -0.94
N TYR A 190 0.73 -18.28 -0.82
CA TYR A 190 2.06 -17.68 -1.03
C TYR A 190 2.25 -17.08 -2.43
N GLU A 191 1.80 -17.76 -3.48
CA GLU A 191 1.96 -17.29 -4.86
C GLU A 191 1.08 -16.07 -5.15
N GLU A 192 -0.15 -16.05 -4.65
CA GLU A 192 -1.04 -14.89 -4.71
C GLU A 192 -0.44 -13.69 -3.98
N THR A 193 0.11 -13.91 -2.79
CA THR A 193 0.81 -12.87 -2.02
C THR A 193 1.97 -12.28 -2.80
N LYS A 194 2.81 -13.12 -3.40
CA LYS A 194 3.94 -12.67 -4.23
C LYS A 194 3.48 -11.91 -5.48
N LYS A 195 2.42 -12.38 -6.14
CA LYS A 195 1.83 -11.72 -7.33
C LYS A 195 1.24 -10.36 -6.98
N TYR A 196 0.50 -10.28 -5.88
CA TYR A 196 -0.07 -9.03 -5.37
C TYR A 196 1.04 -8.04 -4.97
N GLY A 197 2.09 -8.51 -4.30
CA GLY A 197 3.25 -7.69 -3.95
C GLY A 197 3.99 -7.15 -5.18
N ARG A 198 4.10 -7.96 -6.26
CA ARG A 198 4.65 -7.50 -7.54
C ARG A 198 3.79 -6.41 -8.16
N ASN A 199 2.46 -6.57 -8.16
CA ASN A 199 1.53 -5.53 -8.64
C ASN A 199 1.71 -4.21 -7.88
N LYS A 200 1.84 -4.25 -6.55
CA LYS A 200 2.09 -3.06 -5.72
C LYS A 200 3.41 -2.36 -6.06
N ASN A 201 4.46 -3.13 -6.31
CA ASN A 201 5.74 -2.58 -6.77
C ASN A 201 5.61 -1.93 -8.15
N SER A 202 4.90 -2.58 -9.07
CA SER A 202 4.60 -1.99 -10.38
C SER A 202 3.78 -0.69 -10.25
N PHE A 203 2.80 -0.64 -9.35
CA PHE A 203 2.03 0.57 -9.09
C PHE A 203 2.94 1.72 -8.62
N ARG A 204 3.79 1.46 -7.62
CA ARG A 204 4.76 2.46 -7.10
C ARG A 204 5.72 2.93 -8.19
N PHE A 205 6.22 2.00 -9.01
CA PHE A 205 7.09 2.32 -10.14
C PHE A 205 6.38 3.23 -11.15
N MET A 206 5.13 2.94 -11.52
CA MET A 206 4.37 3.79 -12.46
C MET A 206 4.12 5.20 -11.92
N VAL A 207 3.82 5.35 -10.63
CA VAL A 207 3.70 6.68 -10.00
C VAL A 207 5.04 7.44 -10.08
N CYS A 208 6.16 6.78 -9.79
CA CYS A 208 7.49 7.40 -9.91
C CYS A 208 7.79 7.81 -11.35
N THR A 209 7.46 6.99 -12.34
CA THR A 209 7.63 7.31 -13.76
C THR A 209 6.84 8.56 -14.16
N ILE A 210 5.58 8.68 -13.74
CA ILE A 210 4.76 9.88 -13.97
C ILE A 210 5.43 11.12 -13.39
N ILE A 211 5.88 11.04 -12.13
CA ILE A 211 6.55 12.17 -11.45
C ILE A 211 7.84 12.56 -12.18
N VAL A 212 8.65 11.60 -12.59
CA VAL A 212 9.90 11.86 -13.32
C VAL A 212 9.63 12.55 -14.66
N ILE A 213 8.61 12.10 -15.42
CA ILE A 213 8.23 12.76 -16.68
C ILE A 213 7.85 14.21 -16.43
N LEU A 214 7.03 14.49 -15.41
CA LEU A 214 6.62 15.86 -15.06
C LEU A 214 7.80 16.74 -14.63
N ILE A 215 8.75 16.20 -13.87
CA ILE A 215 9.97 16.93 -13.46
C ILE A 215 10.83 17.26 -14.68
N VAL A 216 11.11 16.27 -15.53
CA VAL A 216 11.94 16.44 -16.74
C VAL A 216 11.32 17.49 -17.66
N GLN A 217 10.01 17.42 -17.88
CA GLN A 217 9.31 18.41 -18.68
C GLN A 217 9.42 19.82 -18.08
N SER A 218 9.28 19.94 -16.76
CA SER A 218 9.40 21.23 -16.07
C SER A 218 10.81 21.83 -16.20
N ILE A 219 11.85 21.00 -16.10
CA ILE A 219 13.25 21.43 -16.30
C ILE A 219 13.49 21.90 -17.73
N ILE A 220 13.02 21.15 -18.73
CA ILE A 220 13.22 21.51 -20.14
C ILE A 220 12.55 22.83 -20.50
N ARG A 221 11.39 23.13 -19.91
CA ARG A 221 10.70 24.41 -20.11
C ARG A 221 11.37 25.60 -19.42
N ALA A 222 12.24 25.35 -18.44
CA ALA A 222 12.97 26.39 -17.72
C ALA A 222 14.33 26.73 -18.35
N LEU A 223 14.78 25.95 -19.32
CA LEU A 223 16.01 26.14 -20.11
C LEU A 223 15.70 26.83 -21.44
#